data_AF-F3ZFG6-F1
#
_entry.id   AF-F3ZFG6-F1
#
_cell.length_a   1.000
_cell.length_b   1.000
_cell.length_c   1.000
_cell.angle_alpha   90.00
_cell.angle_beta   90.00
_cell.angle_gamma   90.00
#
_symmetry.space_group_name_H-M   'P 1'
#
loop_
_entity.id
_entity.type
_entity.pdbx_description
1 polymer ?
#
loop_
_entity_poly.entity_id
_entity_poly.type
_entity_poly.pdbx_seq_one_letter_code
_entity_poly.pdbx_strand_id
1 'polypeptide(L)'
;MDDPDGVLVMAGDESRAEQTRIDMVCNSQMSFLTMLWRTDQITADHLRTEAKYLMSLPAFHTYWERNGRDHWDDTVLLRQFSKVMEREYQAVILAARGPQPVDVPEIATS
;
A
#
# COMPACT_ATOMS: atom_id res chain seq x y z
N MET A 1 40.17 28.09 -9.01
CA MET A 1 39.61 27.19 -7.98
C MET A 1 38.13 27.46 -8.01
N ASP A 2 37.42 26.65 -8.77
CA ASP A 2 35.95 26.65 -8.82
C ASP A 2 35.47 25.64 -7.78
N ASP A 3 34.62 26.10 -6.88
CA ASP A 3 34.08 25.35 -5.75
C ASP A 3 32.91 24.45 -6.22
N PRO A 4 33.02 23.11 -6.15
CA PRO A 4 31.98 22.21 -6.64
C PRO A 4 30.89 21.89 -5.60
N ASP A 5 30.96 22.40 -4.36
CA ASP A 5 30.13 21.92 -3.24
C ASP A 5 28.82 22.70 -3.00
N GLY A 6 28.24 23.30 -4.05
CA GLY A 6 27.05 24.16 -3.93
C GLY A 6 25.68 23.48 -4.16
N VAL A 7 25.61 22.26 -4.70
CA VAL A 7 24.36 21.74 -5.29
C VAL A 7 24.06 20.29 -4.84
N LEU A 8 23.88 20.06 -3.55
CA LEU A 8 23.42 18.75 -3.05
C LEU A 8 22.36 18.80 -1.93
N VAL A 9 22.00 19.98 -1.43
CA VAL A 9 21.09 20.09 -0.26
C VAL A 9 19.62 20.26 -0.66
N MET A 10 19.33 20.98 -1.76
CA MET A 10 17.94 21.29 -2.17
C MET A 10 17.13 20.08 -2.65
N ALA A 11 17.78 19.11 -3.32
CA ALA A 11 17.09 17.93 -3.85
C ALA A 11 16.59 16.97 -2.75
N GLY A 12 17.32 16.88 -1.64
CA GLY A 12 16.95 16.03 -0.50
C GLY A 12 15.74 16.59 0.26
N ASP A 13 15.68 17.91 0.44
CA ASP A 13 14.59 18.58 1.14
C ASP A 13 13.29 18.57 0.33
N GLU A 14 13.36 18.76 -0.99
CA GLU A 14 12.20 18.65 -1.88
C GLU A 14 11.65 17.22 -1.94
N SER A 15 12.53 16.21 -2.02
CA SER A 15 12.14 14.79 -2.00
C SER A 15 11.46 14.41 -0.69
N ARG A 16 11.96 14.90 0.46
CA ARG A 16 11.35 14.66 1.77
C ARG A 16 10.01 15.39 1.94
N ALA A 17 9.92 16.64 1.46
CA ALA A 17 8.67 17.40 1.51
C ALA A 17 7.59 16.78 0.61
N GLU A 18 7.97 16.28 -0.57
CA GLU A 18 7.08 15.55 -1.47
C GLU A 18 6.59 14.25 -0.84
N GLN A 19 7.50 13.45 -0.27
CA GLN A 19 7.12 12.21 0.41
C GLN A 19 6.18 12.46 1.58
N THR A 20 6.41 13.53 2.35
CA THR A 20 5.53 13.94 3.45
C THR A 20 4.14 14.31 2.93
N ARG A 21 4.04 15.03 1.81
CA ARG A 21 2.76 15.36 1.17
C ARG A 21 2.01 14.12 0.72
N ILE A 22 2.70 13.17 0.08
CA ILE A 22 2.13 11.88 -0.33
C ILE A 22 1.61 11.11 0.89
N ASP A 23 2.40 11.02 1.96
CA ASP A 23 2.02 10.29 3.18
C ASP A 23 0.78 10.90 3.85
N MET A 24 0.69 12.24 3.90
CA MET A 24 -0.49 12.92 4.41
C MET A 24 -1.75 12.60 3.60
N VAL A 25 -1.65 12.58 2.27
CA VAL A 25 -2.77 12.22 1.39
C VAL A 25 -3.19 10.77 1.61
N CYS A 26 -2.24 9.84 1.62
CA CYS A 26 -2.53 8.43 1.85
C CYS A 26 -3.16 8.20 3.22
N ASN A 27 -2.61 8.80 4.27
CA ASN A 27 -3.18 8.71 5.61
C ASN A 27 -4.59 9.29 5.69
N SER A 28 -4.85 10.45 5.07
CA SER A 28 -6.17 11.08 5.05
C SER A 28 -7.21 10.19 4.37
N GLN A 29 -6.87 9.60 3.22
CA GLN A 29 -7.79 8.72 2.49
C GLN A 29 -8.08 7.43 3.26
N MET A 30 -7.06 6.81 3.83
CA MET A 30 -7.22 5.61 4.66
C MET A 30 -8.02 5.90 5.95
N SER A 31 -7.80 7.06 6.58
CA SER A 31 -8.56 7.53 7.75
C SER A 31 -10.02 7.80 7.43
N PHE A 32 -10.29 8.39 6.26
CA PHE A 32 -11.65 8.64 5.80
C PHE A 32 -12.38 7.32 5.52
N LEU A 33 -11.75 6.41 4.79
CA LEU A 33 -12.33 5.11 4.46
C LEU A 33 -12.59 4.25 5.70
N THR A 34 -11.66 4.27 6.67
CA THR A 34 -11.89 3.64 7.97
C THR A 34 -13.06 4.29 8.70
N MET A 35 -13.16 5.63 8.74
CA MET A 35 -14.31 6.30 9.37
C MET A 35 -15.64 5.85 8.76
N LEU A 36 -15.77 5.83 7.43
CA LEU A 36 -16.97 5.34 6.76
C LEU A 36 -17.29 3.90 7.14
N TRP A 37 -16.27 3.02 7.13
CA TRP A 37 -16.39 1.61 7.54
C TRP A 37 -16.87 1.46 8.99
N ARG A 38 -16.29 2.21 9.93
CA ARG A 38 -16.67 2.15 11.36
C ARG A 38 -18.09 2.63 11.64
N THR A 39 -18.63 3.47 10.75
CA THR A 39 -19.98 4.04 10.88
C THR A 39 -21.02 3.30 10.03
N ASP A 40 -20.68 2.13 9.48
CA ASP A 40 -21.54 1.32 8.60
C ASP A 40 -22.09 2.10 7.38
N GLN A 41 -21.41 3.16 6.96
CA GLN A 41 -21.81 3.97 5.79
C GLN A 41 -21.43 3.33 4.46
N ILE A 42 -20.54 2.34 4.47
CA ILE A 42 -20.13 1.58 3.30
C ILE A 42 -20.22 0.08 3.58
N THR A 43 -20.52 -0.70 2.55
CA THR A 43 -20.58 -2.16 2.64
C THR A 43 -19.19 -2.78 2.51
N ALA A 44 -19.07 -4.07 2.84
CA ALA A 44 -17.82 -4.82 2.66
C ALA A 44 -17.36 -4.87 1.19
N ASP A 45 -18.31 -4.91 0.24
CA ASP A 45 -17.99 -4.91 -1.19
C ASP A 45 -17.54 -3.54 -1.68
N HIS A 46 -18.11 -2.46 -1.13
CA HIS A 46 -17.62 -1.11 -1.39
C HIS A 46 -16.20 -0.94 -0.85
N LEU A 47 -15.95 -1.35 0.40
CA LEU A 47 -14.60 -1.32 0.99
C LEU A 47 -13.60 -2.13 0.14
N ARG A 48 -13.98 -3.30 -0.37
CA ARG A 48 -13.11 -4.11 -1.25
C ARG A 48 -12.80 -3.37 -2.55
N THR A 49 -13.78 -2.68 -3.13
CA THR A 49 -13.60 -1.90 -4.37
C THR A 49 -12.63 -0.75 -4.16
N GLU A 50 -12.80 0.01 -3.07
CA GLU A 50 -11.89 1.08 -2.69
C GLU A 50 -10.48 0.55 -2.37
N ALA A 51 -10.38 -0.54 -1.62
CA ALA A 51 -9.10 -1.18 -1.31
C ALA A 51 -8.35 -1.60 -2.58
N LYS A 52 -9.06 -2.21 -3.54
CA LYS A 52 -8.48 -2.60 -4.83
C LYS A 52 -7.98 -1.40 -5.62
N TYR A 53 -8.77 -0.32 -5.66
CA TYR A 53 -8.38 0.91 -6.34
C TYR A 53 -7.12 1.51 -5.68
N LEU A 54 -7.17 1.74 -4.37
CA LEU A 54 -6.06 2.34 -3.62
C LEU A 54 -4.79 1.49 -3.73
N MET A 55 -4.86 0.17 -3.52
CA MET A 55 -3.67 -0.70 -3.57
C MET A 55 -3.04 -0.80 -4.96
N SER A 56 -3.77 -0.45 -6.04
CA SER A 56 -3.20 -0.37 -7.39
C SER A 56 -2.40 0.91 -7.65
N LEU A 57 -2.52 1.92 -6.80
CA LEU A 57 -1.77 3.17 -6.91
C LEU A 57 -0.40 3.02 -6.24
N PRO A 58 0.73 3.28 -6.93
CA PRO A 58 2.07 3.08 -6.38
C PRO A 58 2.34 3.82 -5.06
N ALA A 59 1.79 5.02 -4.92
CA ALA A 59 1.90 5.82 -3.70
C ALA A 59 1.26 5.13 -2.49
N PHE A 60 0.05 4.58 -2.66
CA PHE A 60 -0.68 3.88 -1.61
C PHE A 60 -0.08 2.49 -1.31
N HIS A 61 0.41 1.79 -2.33
CA HIS A 61 1.14 0.54 -2.14
C HIS A 61 2.38 0.74 -1.27
N THR A 62 3.21 1.71 -1.61
CA THR A 62 4.42 2.07 -0.84
C THR A 62 4.06 2.56 0.56
N TYR A 63 2.98 3.34 0.68
CA TYR A 63 2.49 3.80 1.98
C TYR A 63 2.05 2.62 2.87
N TRP A 64 1.30 1.66 2.31
CA TRP A 64 0.86 0.44 3.02
C TRP A 64 2.03 -0.44 3.45
N GLU A 65 3.07 -0.58 2.62
CA GLU A 65 4.27 -1.34 2.99
C GLU A 65 4.97 -0.78 4.23
N ARG A 66 5.00 0.55 4.36
CA ARG A 66 5.69 1.24 5.46
C ARG A 66 4.84 1.35 6.72
N ASN A 67 3.55 1.60 6.55
CA ASN A 67 2.65 2.02 7.64
C ASN A 67 1.40 1.15 7.77
N GLY A 68 1.29 0.04 7.05
CA GLY A 68 0.07 -0.73 6.90
C GLY A 68 -0.36 -1.45 8.18
N ARG A 69 -0.35 -2.78 8.16
CA ARG A 69 -1.01 -3.64 9.16
C ARG A 69 -0.89 -3.17 10.62
N ASP A 70 0.31 -2.79 11.05
CA ASP A 70 0.58 -2.43 12.44
C ASP A 70 -0.12 -1.14 12.89
N HIS A 71 -0.42 -0.21 11.97
CA HIS A 71 -1.06 1.06 12.28
C HIS A 71 -2.60 0.95 12.41
N TRP A 72 -3.19 -0.10 11.82
CA TRP A 72 -4.64 -0.23 11.68
C TRP A 72 -5.21 -1.46 12.41
N ASP A 73 -4.46 -2.11 13.30
CA ASP A 73 -4.90 -3.36 13.97
C ASP A 73 -5.33 -3.19 15.44
N ASP A 74 -5.41 -1.95 15.93
CA ASP A 74 -5.65 -1.59 17.34
C ASP A 74 -7.02 -2.01 17.89
N THR A 75 -8.03 -2.14 17.04
CA THR A 75 -9.38 -2.56 17.44
C THR A 75 -9.88 -3.69 16.56
N VAL A 76 -10.82 -4.50 17.06
CA VAL A 76 -11.40 -5.63 16.29
C VAL A 76 -11.94 -5.18 14.93
N LEU A 77 -12.57 -4.01 14.88
CA LEU A 77 -13.18 -3.50 13.66
C LEU A 77 -12.15 -2.89 12.70
N LEU A 78 -11.10 -2.24 13.21
CA LEU A 78 -9.97 -1.82 12.37
C LEU A 78 -9.18 -3.03 11.84
N ARG A 79 -9.09 -4.12 12.60
CA ARG A 79 -8.51 -5.39 12.13
C ARG A 79 -9.27 -6.00 10.95
N GLN A 80 -10.60 -5.83 10.90
CA GLN A 80 -11.39 -6.27 9.73
C GLN A 80 -11.07 -5.41 8.51
N PHE A 81 -10.97 -4.09 8.69
CA PHE A 81 -10.53 -3.17 7.65
C PHE A 81 -9.13 -3.56 7.14
N SER A 82 -8.14 -3.74 8.02
CA SER A 82 -6.78 -4.13 7.67
C SER A 82 -6.72 -5.43 6.88
N LYS A 83 -7.56 -6.42 7.22
CA LYS A 83 -7.65 -7.67 6.46
C LYS A 83 -8.13 -7.47 5.02
N VAL A 84 -9.06 -6.56 4.80
CA VAL A 84 -9.54 -6.25 3.43
C VAL A 84 -8.44 -5.55 2.64
N MET A 85 -7.81 -4.53 3.22
CA MET A 85 -6.69 -3.80 2.59
C MET A 85 -5.52 -4.74 2.28
N GLU A 86 -5.11 -5.57 3.24
CA GLU A 86 -4.02 -6.54 3.10
C GLU A 86 -4.29 -7.53 1.98
N ARG A 87 -5.54 -8.00 1.85
CA ARG A 87 -5.91 -8.93 0.78
C ARG A 87 -5.69 -8.31 -0.60
N GLU A 88 -6.12 -7.07 -0.81
CA GLU A 88 -5.96 -6.41 -2.09
C GLU A 88 -4.49 -6.02 -2.35
N TYR A 89 -3.74 -5.63 -1.31
CA TYR A 89 -2.29 -5.44 -1.39
C TYR A 89 -1.58 -6.70 -1.88
N GLN A 90 -1.84 -7.86 -1.26
CA GLN A 90 -1.25 -9.13 -1.67
C GLN A 90 -1.67 -9.54 -3.09
N ALA A 91 -2.90 -9.24 -3.51
CA ALA A 91 -3.35 -9.48 -4.88
C ALA A 91 -2.54 -8.67 -5.92
N VAL A 92 -2.20 -7.42 -5.60
CA VAL A 92 -1.35 -6.57 -6.45
C VAL A 92 0.07 -7.13 -6.53
N ILE A 93 0.67 -7.54 -5.40
CA ILE A 93 1.99 -8.18 -5.40
C ILE A 93 2.00 -9.45 -6.24
N LEU A 94 1.00 -10.31 -6.08
CA LEU A 94 0.89 -11.56 -6.83
C LEU A 94 0.74 -11.30 -8.33
N ALA A 95 -0.04 -10.29 -8.72
CA ALA A 95 -0.17 -9.87 -10.12
C ALA A 95 1.15 -9.33 -10.68
N ALA A 96 1.93 -8.60 -9.88
CA ALA A 96 3.23 -8.05 -10.26
C ALA A 96 4.32 -9.11 -10.42
N ARG A 97 4.23 -10.23 -9.69
CA ARG A 97 5.21 -11.34 -9.74
C ARG A 97 5.07 -12.26 -10.96
N GLY A 98 4.02 -12.08 -11.77
CA GLY A 98 3.74 -12.95 -12.92
C GLY A 98 3.34 -14.38 -12.49
N PRO A 99 2.94 -15.24 -13.44
CA PRO A 99 2.65 -16.64 -13.14
C PRO A 99 3.93 -17.32 -12.63
N GLN A 100 3.87 -17.87 -11.41
CA GLN A 100 4.92 -18.74 -10.89
C GLN A 100 5.08 -19.93 -11.86
N PRO A 101 6.30 -20.29 -12.29
CA PRO A 101 6.50 -21.51 -13.06
C PRO A 101 6.00 -22.68 -12.21
N VAL A 102 5.04 -23.42 -12.74
CA VAL A 102 4.58 -24.66 -12.11
C VAL A 102 5.72 -25.65 -12.31
N ASP A 103 6.38 -26.07 -11.24
CA ASP A 103 7.30 -27.21 -11.29
C ASP A 103 6.52 -28.42 -11.79
N VAL A 104 6.69 -28.75 -13.07
CA VAL A 104 6.18 -29.98 -13.66
C VAL A 104 7.03 -31.10 -13.05
N PRO A 105 6.45 -32.02 -12.27
CA PRO A 105 7.22 -33.14 -11.76
C PRO A 105 7.77 -33.93 -12.94
N GLU A 106 9.10 -34.04 -13.01
CA GLU A 106 9.82 -34.81 -14.00
C GLU A 106 9.35 -36.27 -13.87
N ILE A 107 8.48 -36.71 -14.77
CA ILE A 107 8.06 -38.11 -14.83
C ILE A 107 9.30 -38.89 -15.28
N ALA A 108 9.97 -39.52 -14.33
CA ALA A 108 11.05 -40.45 -14.60
C ALA A 108 10.52 -41.60 -15.46
N THR A 109 10.74 -41.53 -16.78
CA THR A 109 10.57 -42.67 -17.68
C THR A 109 11.72 -43.64 -17.40
N SER A 110 11.39 -44.74 -16.73
CA SER A 110 12.21 -45.96 -16.68
C SER A 110 12.02 -46.80 -17.94
#